data_AF-A0A3S1IPS9-F1
#
_entry.id   AF-A0A3S1IPS9-F1
#
_cell.length_a   1.000
_cell.length_b   1.000
_cell.length_c   1.000
_cell.angle_alpha   90.00
_cell.angle_beta   90.00
_cell.angle_gamma   90.00
#
_symmetry.space_group_name_H-M   'P 1'
#
loop_
_entity.id
_entity.type
_entity.pdbx_description
1 polymer ?
#
loop_
_entity_poly.entity_id
_entity_poly.type
_entity_poly.pdbx_seq_one_letter_code
_entity_poly.pdbx_strand_id
1 'polypeptide(L)'
;MAITHFTPQLIGRGSGRSAVLSAAYRHCARMEYEAEGRTVDYSNKRNLAHEEFLLPSDAPAWVRALIADRSVAGAAEAFWNRVEAFEKREDAQFAKEFIIALPVE
;
A
#
# COMPACT_ATOMS: atom_id res chain seq x y z
N MET A 1 -0.30 -23.41 -18.98
CA MET A 1 -0.33 -24.15 -17.70
C MET A 1 -0.76 -23.16 -16.64
N ALA A 2 -1.99 -23.30 -16.12
CA ALA A 2 -2.49 -22.43 -15.06
C ALA A 2 -1.71 -22.71 -13.76
N ILE A 3 -1.00 -21.71 -13.27
CA ILE A 3 -0.40 -21.74 -11.94
C ILE A 3 -1.42 -21.12 -10.99
N THR A 4 -1.98 -21.93 -10.08
CA THR A 4 -2.82 -21.42 -8.99
C THR A 4 -1.91 -21.01 -7.83
N HIS A 5 -1.79 -19.70 -7.60
CA HIS A 5 -1.08 -19.15 -6.45
C HIS A 5 -1.96 -18.11 -5.75
N PHE A 6 -2.22 -18.33 -4.47
CA PHE A 6 -2.99 -17.43 -3.61
C PHE A 6 -2.32 -17.37 -2.23
N THR A 7 -1.93 -16.17 -1.79
CA THR A 7 -1.29 -15.98 -0.48
C THR A 7 -1.91 -14.78 0.24
N PRO A 8 -2.71 -15.01 1.29
CA PRO A 8 -3.14 -13.96 2.20
C PRO A 8 -2.06 -13.70 3.27
N GLN A 9 -1.82 -12.44 3.61
CA GLN A 9 -0.91 -12.08 4.68
C GLN A 9 -1.31 -10.77 5.36
N LEU A 10 -0.94 -10.63 6.63
CA LEU A 10 -1.12 -9.39 7.38
C LEU A 10 0.16 -8.56 7.30
N ILE A 11 -0.01 -7.26 7.10
CA ILE A 11 1.03 -6.24 7.22
C ILE A 11 0.75 -5.48 8.52
N GLY A 12 1.70 -5.49 9.43
CA GLY A 12 1.53 -4.86 10.73
C GLY A 12 2.83 -4.64 11.47
N ARG A 13 2.79 -3.69 12.40
CA ARG A 13 3.93 -3.27 13.22
C ARG A 13 4.50 -4.41 14.06
N GLY A 14 3.63 -5.28 14.61
CA GLY A 14 4.05 -6.43 15.41
C GLY A 14 4.91 -7.45 14.65
N SER A 15 4.90 -7.41 13.31
CA SER A 15 5.76 -8.23 12.44
C SER A 15 6.97 -7.46 11.88
N GLY A 16 7.20 -6.23 12.33
CA GLY A 16 8.23 -5.34 11.80
C GLY A 16 7.95 -4.83 10.38
N ARG A 17 6.69 -4.89 9.91
CA ARG A 17 6.29 -4.49 8.56
C ARG A 17 5.53 -3.17 8.58
N SER A 18 5.68 -2.42 7.50
CA SER A 18 4.94 -1.18 7.23
C SER A 18 4.12 -1.32 5.96
N ALA A 19 2.91 -0.75 5.97
CA ALA A 19 2.04 -0.60 4.81
C ALA A 19 2.60 0.43 3.82
N VAL A 20 3.20 1.53 4.29
CA VAL A 20 3.87 2.52 3.43
C VAL A 20 5.03 1.88 2.67
N LEU A 21 5.92 1.16 3.37
CA LEU A 21 7.03 0.45 2.72
C LEU A 21 6.55 -0.62 1.72
N SER A 22 5.48 -1.34 2.09
CA SER A 22 4.85 -2.35 1.23
C SER A 22 4.20 -1.74 -0.01
N ALA A 23 3.57 -0.58 0.12
CA ALA A 23 2.95 0.18 -0.96
C ALA A 23 4.01 0.70 -1.92
N ALA A 24 5.07 1.34 -1.42
CA ALA A 24 6.17 1.85 -2.24
C ALA A 24 6.77 0.75 -3.13
N TYR A 25 6.97 -0.45 -2.56
CA TYR A 25 7.47 -1.61 -3.31
C TYR A 25 6.53 -2.08 -4.42
N ARG A 26 5.21 -2.11 -4.17
CA ARG A 26 4.20 -2.60 -5.13
C ARG A 26 3.93 -1.62 -6.25
N HIS A 27 3.81 -0.35 -5.90
CA HIS A 27 3.65 0.75 -6.83
C HIS A 27 4.95 1.10 -7.58
N CYS A 28 6.08 0.41 -7.26
CA CYS A 28 7.39 0.71 -7.84
C CYS A 28 7.69 2.22 -7.76
N ALA A 29 7.47 2.80 -6.59
CA ALA A 29 7.41 4.24 -6.39
C ALA A 29 8.38 4.69 -5.31
N ARG A 30 8.71 5.98 -5.35
CA ARG A 30 9.32 6.71 -4.25
C ARG A 30 8.22 7.18 -3.32
N MET A 31 8.32 6.86 -2.03
CA MET A 31 7.36 7.30 -1.02
C MET A 31 8.06 7.80 0.25
N GLU A 32 7.51 8.84 0.87
CA GLU A 32 7.90 9.27 2.21
C GLU A 32 7.28 8.36 3.28
N TYR A 33 8.11 7.87 4.20
CA TYR A 33 7.68 7.09 5.36
C TYR A 33 7.83 7.94 6.62
N GLU A 34 6.72 8.59 7.01
CA GLU A 34 6.71 9.64 8.03
C GLU A 34 7.09 9.11 9.43
N ALA A 35 6.72 7.86 9.76
CA ALA A 35 6.98 7.29 11.08
C ALA A 35 8.48 7.16 11.39
N GLU A 36 9.32 6.99 10.37
CA GLU A 36 10.78 6.94 10.49
C GLU A 36 11.48 8.19 9.91
N GLY A 37 10.71 9.16 9.40
CA GLY A 37 11.24 10.39 8.81
C GLY A 37 12.18 10.15 7.64
N ARG A 38 11.92 9.11 6.83
CA ARG A 38 12.78 8.75 5.69
C ARG A 38 11.99 8.50 4.42
N THR A 39 12.63 8.71 3.28
CA THR A 39 12.11 8.29 1.98
C THR A 39 12.56 6.89 1.62
N VAL A 40 11.68 6.12 0.98
CA VAL A 40 12.01 4.85 0.33
C VAL A 40 11.77 4.95 -1.17
N ASP A 41 12.65 4.35 -1.96
CA ASP A 41 12.63 4.51 -3.41
C ASP A 41 12.74 3.17 -4.12
N TYR A 42 11.61 2.71 -4.68
CA TYR A 42 11.52 1.51 -5.52
C TYR A 42 11.24 1.85 -6.98
N SER A 43 11.48 3.09 -7.42
CA SER A 43 11.23 3.53 -8.81
C SER A 43 12.03 2.77 -9.87
N ASN A 44 13.16 2.17 -9.46
CA ASN A 44 13.97 1.32 -10.34
C ASN A 44 13.38 -0.09 -10.55
N LYS A 45 12.36 -0.50 -9.78
CA LYS A 45 11.73 -1.81 -9.92
C LYS A 45 10.91 -1.83 -11.21
N ARG A 46 11.13 -2.84 -12.05
CA ARG A 46 10.44 -3.03 -13.32
C ARG A 46 9.24 -3.97 -13.17
N ASN A 47 8.48 -4.11 -14.26
CA ASN A 47 7.36 -5.05 -14.41
C ASN A 47 6.10 -4.71 -13.58
N LEU A 48 5.83 -3.43 -13.31
CA LEU A 48 4.51 -2.98 -12.91
C LEU A 48 3.67 -2.78 -14.17
N ALA A 49 2.74 -3.71 -14.43
CA ALA A 49 1.85 -3.61 -15.59
C ALA A 49 0.68 -2.65 -15.33
N HIS A 50 0.18 -2.61 -14.10
CA HIS A 50 -0.98 -1.82 -13.70
C HIS A 50 -0.95 -1.53 -12.20
N GLU A 51 -1.46 -0.37 -11.82
CA GLU A 51 -1.71 0.02 -10.43
C GLU A 51 -3.02 0.80 -10.32
N GLU A 52 -3.68 0.66 -9.17
CA GLU A 52 -4.91 1.38 -8.87
C GLU A 52 -5.01 1.64 -7.35
N PHE A 53 -5.72 2.71 -6.99
CA PHE A 53 -6.13 2.99 -5.62
C PHE A 53 -7.65 3.24 -5.61
N LEU A 54 -8.39 2.38 -4.93
CA LEU A 54 -9.84 2.38 -4.92
C LEU A 54 -10.37 2.72 -3.53
N LEU A 55 -11.37 3.61 -3.50
CA LEU A 55 -12.21 3.86 -2.34
C LEU A 55 -13.60 3.30 -2.58
N PRO A 56 -14.30 2.79 -1.55
CA PRO A 56 -15.68 2.36 -1.68
C PRO A 56 -16.60 3.55 -2.03
N SER A 57 -17.75 3.26 -2.64
CA SER A 57 -18.69 4.28 -3.14
C SER A 57 -19.21 5.22 -2.06
N ASP A 58 -19.18 4.81 -0.79
CA ASP A 58 -19.61 5.53 0.40
C ASP A 58 -18.43 6.00 1.28
N ALA A 59 -17.20 5.99 0.75
CA ALA A 59 -16.02 6.44 1.49
C ALA A 59 -16.21 7.86 2.07
N PRO A 60 -15.79 8.12 3.32
CA PRO A 60 -15.91 9.42 3.96
C PRO A 60 -15.30 10.56 3.14
N ALA A 61 -15.88 11.76 3.23
CA ALA A 61 -15.41 12.93 2.50
C ALA A 61 -13.92 13.25 2.77
N TRP A 62 -13.46 13.05 4.01
CA TRP A 62 -12.07 13.32 4.38
C TRP A 62 -11.07 12.43 3.63
N VAL A 63 -11.38 11.16 3.38
CA VAL A 63 -10.45 10.26 2.69
C VAL A 63 -10.47 10.52 1.19
N ARG A 64 -11.61 10.90 0.62
CA ARG A 64 -11.70 11.37 -0.76
C ARG A 64 -10.85 12.62 -0.97
N ALA A 65 -10.96 13.59 -0.06
CA ALA A 65 -10.16 14.81 -0.10
C ALA A 65 -8.66 14.52 0.13
N LEU A 66 -8.31 13.57 1.00
CA LEU A 66 -6.93 13.17 1.26
C LEU A 66 -6.21 12.72 -0.01
N ILE A 67 -6.90 11.97 -0.86
CA ILE A 67 -6.32 11.40 -2.10
C ILE A 67 -6.59 12.23 -3.35
N ALA A 68 -7.41 13.28 -3.26
CA ALA A 68 -7.78 14.13 -4.39
C ALA A 68 -6.53 14.73 -5.04
N ASP A 69 -6.53 14.79 -6.37
CA ASP A 69 -5.47 15.37 -7.20
C ASP A 69 -4.07 14.73 -7.04
N ARG A 70 -3.99 13.53 -6.47
CA ARG A 70 -2.75 12.74 -6.35
C ARG A 70 -2.66 11.69 -7.45
N SER A 71 -1.44 11.29 -7.78
CA SER A 71 -1.20 10.04 -8.51
C SER A 71 -1.68 8.83 -7.69
N VAL A 72 -1.84 7.66 -8.33
CA VAL A 72 -2.20 6.42 -7.63
C VAL A 72 -1.22 6.13 -6.48
N ALA A 73 0.09 6.18 -6.75
CA ALA A 73 1.11 6.01 -5.72
C ALA A 73 1.05 7.09 -4.64
N GLY A 74 0.80 8.36 -5.00
CA GLY A 74 0.68 9.46 -4.02
C GLY A 74 -0.57 9.33 -3.13
N ALA A 75 -1.67 8.81 -3.66
CA ALA A 75 -2.86 8.48 -2.89
C ALA A 75 -2.57 7.37 -1.88
N ALA A 76 -1.88 6.31 -2.32
CA ALA A 76 -1.46 5.22 -1.44
C ALA A 76 -0.50 5.69 -0.34
N GLU A 77 0.50 6.51 -0.67
CA GLU A 77 1.43 7.12 0.29
C GLU A 77 0.67 7.90 1.37
N ALA A 78 -0.18 8.85 0.96
CA ALA A 78 -0.92 9.70 1.89
C ALA A 78 -1.86 8.88 2.79
N PHE A 79 -2.53 7.89 2.22
CA PHE A 79 -3.44 7.01 2.97
C PHE A 79 -2.70 6.14 3.99
N TRP A 80 -1.63 5.46 3.59
CA TRP A 80 -0.93 4.53 4.48
C TRP A 80 -0.15 5.25 5.58
N ASN A 81 0.45 6.41 5.31
CA ASN A 81 1.05 7.23 6.37
C ASN A 81 -0.01 7.65 7.40
N ARG A 82 -1.20 8.08 6.93
CA ARG A 82 -2.31 8.45 7.82
C ARG A 82 -2.78 7.30 8.70
N VAL A 83 -2.85 6.08 8.15
CA VAL A 83 -3.22 4.86 8.88
C VAL A 83 -2.17 4.49 9.93
N GLU A 84 -0.89 4.44 9.55
CA GLU A 84 0.19 4.06 10.47
C GLU A 84 0.40 5.07 11.59
N ALA A 85 0.19 6.37 11.32
CA ALA A 85 0.24 7.43 12.33
C ALA A 85 -0.97 7.39 13.28
N PHE A 86 -2.15 6.96 12.80
CA PHE A 86 -3.35 6.83 13.61
C PHE A 86 -3.29 5.62 14.54
N GLU A 87 -2.85 4.47 14.04
CA GLU A 87 -2.81 3.22 14.78
C GLU A 87 -1.49 3.09 15.56
N LYS A 88 -1.55 3.30 16.89
CA LYS A 88 -0.37 3.43 17.76
C LYS A 88 0.04 2.15 18.49
N ARG A 89 -0.77 1.10 18.42
CA ARG A 89 -0.46 -0.15 19.13
C ARG A 89 0.80 -0.82 18.59
N GLU A 90 1.57 -1.45 19.48
CA GLU A 90 2.77 -2.20 19.07
C GLU A 90 2.43 -3.40 18.16
N ASP A 91 1.27 -4.01 18.37
CA ASP A 91 0.74 -5.15 17.61
C ASP A 91 -0.22 -4.74 16.48
N ALA A 92 -0.19 -3.46 16.08
CA ALA A 92 -1.05 -2.90 15.04
C ALA A 92 -1.01 -3.72 13.74
N GLN A 93 -2.19 -4.02 13.19
CA GLN A 93 -2.38 -4.62 11.86
C GLN A 93 -2.89 -3.54 10.91
N PHE A 94 -2.06 -3.12 9.96
CA PHE A 94 -2.38 -2.01 9.06
C PHE A 94 -3.15 -2.45 7.82
N ALA A 95 -2.76 -3.57 7.23
CA ALA A 95 -3.35 -4.04 5.98
C ALA A 95 -3.45 -5.56 5.92
N LYS A 96 -4.46 -6.03 5.18
CA LYS A 96 -4.54 -7.39 4.65
C LYS A 96 -4.12 -7.36 3.21
N GLU A 97 -3.23 -8.27 2.86
CA GLU A 97 -2.66 -8.37 1.53
C GLU A 97 -2.99 -9.72 0.92
N PHE A 98 -3.29 -9.70 -0.37
CA PHE A 98 -3.57 -10.88 -1.17
C PHE A 98 -2.67 -10.88 -2.40
N ILE A 99 -1.84 -11.91 -2.55
CA ILE A 99 -1.03 -12.14 -3.75
C ILE A 99 -1.70 -13.23 -4.57
N ILE A 100 -2.05 -12.92 -5.81
CA ILE A 100 -2.83 -13.79 -6.69
C ILE A 100 -2.08 -13.91 -8.03
N ALA A 101 -1.86 -15.12 -8.52
CA ALA A 101 -1.39 -15.31 -9.89
C ALA A 101 -2.54 -15.10 -10.89
N LEU A 102 -2.27 -14.30 -11.93
CA LEU A 102 -3.20 -14.10 -13.04
C LEU A 102 -2.93 -15.14 -14.14
N PRO A 103 -3.97 -15.66 -14.81
CA PRO A 103 -3.80 -16.53 -15.98
C PRO A 103 -3.16 -15.73 -17.13
N VAL A 104 -2.37 -16.42 -17.95
CA VAL A 104 -1.66 -15.84 -19.11
C VAL A 104 -2.50 -15.93 -20.40
N GLU A 105 -3.60 -16.68 -20.35
CA GLU A 105 -4.46 -17.09 -21.47
C GLU A 105 -5.44 -16.00 -21.91
#